data_AF-A0A975B914-F1
#
_entry.id   AF-A0A975B914-F1
#
_cell.length_a   1.000
_cell.length_b   1.000
_cell.length_c   1.000
_cell.angle_alpha   90.00
_cell.angle_beta   90.00
_cell.angle_gamma   90.00
#
_symmetry.space_group_name_H-M   'P 1'
#
loop_
_entity.id
_entity.type
_entity.pdbx_description
1 polymer ?
#
loop_
_entity_poly.entity_id
_entity_poly.type
_entity_poly.pdbx_seq_one_letter_code
_entity_poly.pdbx_strand_id
1 'polypeptide(L)'
;MAKLGTKKKPVRFHVQTEERLHELASICDNNGWIFIGGFEPENPEDIREVEYLLNPKAFKSQPCMDGFDNMTIVRENPKIGRNDLCPCGSGKKYKKCCMK
;
A
#
# COMPACT_ATOMS: atom_id res chain seq x y z
N MET A 1 4.77 -14.84 0.40
CA MET A 1 4.31 -13.79 -0.55
C MET A 1 4.97 -14.06 -1.89
N ALA A 2 4.22 -14.22 -2.98
CA ALA A 2 4.83 -14.40 -4.31
C ALA A 2 5.33 -13.05 -4.86
N LYS A 3 6.51 -13.04 -5.49
CA LYS A 3 7.05 -11.86 -6.18
C LYS A 3 6.20 -11.55 -7.42
N LEU A 4 6.01 -10.27 -7.73
CA LEU A 4 5.40 -9.83 -8.99
C LEU A 4 6.23 -10.34 -10.18
N GLY A 5 5.60 -10.68 -11.30
CA GLY A 5 6.25 -11.30 -12.46
C GLY A 5 6.47 -12.82 -12.37
N THR A 6 5.84 -13.51 -11.42
CA THR A 6 5.91 -14.98 -11.29
C THR A 6 4.63 -15.65 -11.78
N LYS A 7 4.64 -16.98 -11.98
CA LYS A 7 3.48 -17.75 -12.49
C LYS A 7 2.19 -17.53 -11.69
N LYS A 8 2.31 -17.23 -10.38
CA LYS A 8 1.18 -16.96 -9.49
C LYS A 8 0.75 -15.49 -9.48
N LYS A 9 1.60 -14.58 -9.96
CA LYS A 9 1.38 -13.12 -10.00
C LYS A 9 2.04 -12.55 -11.27
N PRO A 10 1.42 -12.73 -12.44
CA PRO A 10 1.92 -12.14 -13.67
C PRO A 10 1.78 -10.62 -13.63
N VAL A 11 2.67 -9.91 -14.32
CA VAL A 11 2.61 -8.46 -14.50
C VAL A 11 1.49 -8.13 -15.47
N ARG A 12 0.49 -7.36 -15.07
CA ARG A 12 -0.56 -6.88 -15.96
C ARG A 12 -0.23 -5.48 -16.43
N PHE A 13 -0.36 -5.25 -17.73
CA PHE A 13 -0.30 -3.91 -18.27
C PHE A 13 -1.18 -3.78 -19.51
N HIS A 14 -1.63 -2.57 -19.80
CA HIS A 14 -2.26 -2.24 -21.07
C HIS A 14 -1.54 -1.07 -21.72
N VAL A 15 -1.47 -1.14 -23.04
CA VAL A 15 -0.78 -0.17 -23.88
C VAL A 15 -1.69 0.31 -25.00
N GLN A 16 -1.52 1.57 -25.39
CA GLN A 16 -2.24 2.19 -26.48
C GLN A 16 -1.62 1.89 -27.85
N THR A 17 -0.33 1.56 -27.89
CA THR A 17 0.44 1.34 -29.13
C THR A 17 1.13 -0.01 -29.14
N GLU A 18 1.25 -0.61 -30.33
CA GLU A 18 1.96 -1.88 -30.51
C GLU A 18 3.46 -1.74 -30.24
N GLU A 19 4.05 -0.58 -30.55
CA GLU A 19 5.46 -0.28 -30.24
C GLU A 19 5.72 -0.38 -28.74
N ARG A 20 4.81 0.17 -27.94
CA ARG A 20 4.94 0.11 -26.49
C ARG A 20 4.76 -1.29 -25.93
N LEU A 21 3.92 -2.12 -26.55
CA LEU A 21 3.81 -3.54 -26.22
C LEU A 21 5.15 -4.26 -26.38
N HIS A 22 5.85 -4.03 -27.49
CA HIS A 22 7.13 -4.65 -27.80
C HIS A 22 8.23 -4.24 -26.82
N GLU A 23 8.29 -2.97 -26.44
CA GLU A 23 9.23 -2.47 -25.45
C GLU A 23 9.02 -3.14 -24.08
N LEU A 24 7.77 -3.17 -23.59
CA LEU A 24 7.46 -3.77 -22.29
C LEU A 24 7.66 -5.29 -22.30
N ALA A 25 7.35 -5.95 -23.41
CA ALA A 25 7.62 -7.38 -23.59
C ALA A 25 9.12 -7.67 -23.51
N SER A 26 9.95 -6.86 -24.18
CA SER A 26 11.42 -6.99 -24.14
C SER A 26 11.97 -6.78 -22.73
N ILE A 27 11.42 -5.81 -21.99
CA ILE A 27 11.78 -5.58 -20.58
C ILE A 27 11.41 -6.80 -19.74
N CYS A 28 10.21 -7.33 -19.89
CA CYS A 28 9.75 -8.47 -19.11
C CYS A 28 10.57 -9.73 -19.41
N ASP A 29 10.90 -9.99 -20.67
CA ASP A 29 11.73 -11.13 -21.08
C ASP A 29 13.14 -11.05 -20.48
N ASN A 30 13.80 -9.89 -20.59
CA ASN A 30 15.13 -9.66 -20.01
C ASN A 30 15.15 -9.86 -18.48
N ASN A 31 14.04 -9.58 -17.79
CA ASN A 31 13.93 -9.76 -16.35
C ASN A 31 13.30 -11.11 -15.94
N GLY A 32 12.92 -11.96 -16.91
CA GLY A 32 12.26 -13.24 -16.67
C GLY A 32 10.86 -13.13 -16.03
N TRP A 33 10.14 -12.04 -16.31
CA TRP A 33 8.81 -11.78 -15.76
C TRP A 33 7.71 -12.32 -16.68
N ILE A 34 6.78 -13.06 -16.09
CA ILE A 34 5.56 -13.46 -16.78
C ILE A 34 4.62 -12.27 -16.79
N PHE A 35 4.12 -11.88 -17.97
CA PHE A 35 3.23 -10.75 -18.15
C PHE A 35 1.96 -11.11 -18.93
N ILE A 36 0.91 -10.31 -18.74
CA ILE A 36 -0.34 -10.33 -19.48
C ILE A 36 -0.55 -8.90 -20.00
N GLY A 37 -0.23 -8.69 -21.28
CA GLY A 37 -0.37 -7.42 -21.97
C GLY A 37 -1.62 -7.40 -22.85
N GLY A 38 -2.37 -6.30 -22.83
CA GLY A 38 -3.48 -6.02 -23.75
C GLY A 38 -3.24 -4.74 -24.54
N PHE A 39 -3.67 -4.72 -25.80
CA PHE A 39 -3.68 -3.53 -26.65
C PHE A 39 -5.09 -2.93 -26.63
N GLU A 40 -5.25 -1.77 -26.01
CA GLU A 40 -6.53 -1.07 -25.87
C GLU A 40 -6.34 0.41 -26.25
N PRO A 41 -6.69 0.82 -27.48
CA PRO A 41 -6.42 2.18 -27.97
C PRO A 41 -7.38 3.24 -27.43
N GLU A 42 -8.48 2.84 -26.79
CA GLU A 42 -9.52 3.73 -26.25
C GLU A 42 -9.35 4.02 -24.75
N ASN A 43 -8.56 3.21 -24.05
CA ASN A 43 -8.35 3.31 -22.62
C ASN A 43 -6.98 3.95 -22.31
N PRO A 44 -6.83 4.68 -21.18
CA PRO A 44 -5.55 5.24 -20.75
C PRO A 44 -4.49 4.14 -20.63
N GLU A 45 -3.20 4.43 -20.59
CA GLU A 45 -2.16 3.38 -20.37
C GLU A 45 -1.98 3.07 -18.88
N ASP A 46 -1.90 1.80 -18.52
CA ASP A 46 -1.58 1.35 -17.16
C ASP A 46 -0.42 0.36 -17.23
N ILE A 47 0.76 0.92 -16.98
CA ILE A 47 2.03 0.20 -16.89
C ILE A 47 2.56 0.21 -15.46
N ARG A 48 1.70 0.50 -14.48
CA ARG A 48 2.09 0.76 -13.08
C ARG A 48 2.84 -0.42 -12.48
N GLU A 49 2.44 -1.64 -12.81
CA GLU A 49 3.12 -2.85 -12.34
C GLU A 49 4.53 -3.01 -12.94
N VAL A 50 4.70 -2.69 -14.23
CA VAL A 50 6.01 -2.73 -14.91
C VAL A 50 6.92 -1.64 -14.33
N GLU A 51 6.41 -0.42 -14.20
CA GLU A 51 7.16 0.71 -13.65
C GLU A 51 7.56 0.47 -12.19
N TYR A 52 6.67 -0.13 -11.38
CA TYR A 52 6.97 -0.52 -10.01
C TYR A 52 8.11 -1.55 -9.94
N LEU A 53 8.13 -2.50 -10.87
CA LEU A 53 9.18 -3.51 -10.93
C LEU A 53 10.55 -2.94 -11.32
N LEU A 54 10.56 -1.94 -12.22
CA LEU A 54 11.78 -1.20 -12.57
C LEU A 54 12.23 -0.25 -11.45
N ASN A 55 11.29 0.41 -10.76
CA ASN A 55 11.60 1.41 -9.74
C ASN A 55 10.70 1.29 -8.49
N PRO A 56 10.95 0.30 -7.62
CA PRO A 56 10.11 0.04 -6.46
C PRO A 56 10.18 1.12 -5.37
N LYS A 57 11.15 2.06 -5.45
CA LYS A 57 11.30 3.17 -4.50
C LYS A 57 10.45 4.39 -4.86
N ALA A 58 10.16 4.63 -6.14
CA ALA A 58 9.36 5.77 -6.58
C ALA A 58 7.86 5.65 -6.23
N PHE A 59 7.33 4.44 -6.11
CA PHE A 59 5.90 4.21 -5.83
C PHE A 59 5.57 4.13 -4.34
N LYS A 60 6.55 3.91 -3.45
CA LYS A 60 6.34 3.91 -1.99
C LYS A 60 6.01 5.29 -1.41
N SER A 61 6.15 6.36 -2.21
CA SER A 61 5.70 7.72 -1.88
C SER A 61 4.29 8.03 -2.34
N GLN A 62 3.61 7.13 -3.06
CA GLN A 62 2.20 7.29 -3.38
C GLN A 62 1.36 6.83 -2.19
N PRO A 63 0.47 7.68 -1.63
CA PRO A 63 -0.33 7.32 -0.47
C PRO A 63 -1.20 6.10 -0.81
N CYS A 64 -1.12 5.07 0.01
CA CYS A 64 -1.97 3.90 -0.11
C CYS A 64 -3.44 4.33 0.08
N MET A 65 -4.24 4.18 -0.97
CA MET A 65 -5.71 4.19 -0.91
C MET A 65 -6.27 2.79 -0.60
N ASP A 66 -5.43 1.86 -0.14
CA ASP A 66 -5.89 0.62 0.49
C ASP A 66 -5.88 0.90 1.99
N GLY A 67 -7.05 1.31 2.49
CA GLY A 67 -7.26 1.65 3.89
C GLY A 67 -6.93 0.46 4.79
N PHE A 68 -6.36 0.79 5.96
CA PHE A 68 -6.03 -0.10 7.07
C PHE A 68 -4.57 -0.58 7.14
N ASP A 69 -3.63 0.36 7.25
CA ASP A 69 -2.39 0.07 7.99
C ASP A 69 -2.00 1.28 8.86
N ASN A 70 -2.34 1.17 10.14
CA ASN A 70 -1.67 1.84 11.25
C ASN A 70 -1.64 3.38 11.29
N MET A 71 -2.80 4.04 11.23
CA MET A 71 -2.91 5.33 11.92
C MET A 71 -2.80 5.06 13.42
N THR A 72 -1.59 5.14 13.96
CA THR A 72 -1.36 5.11 15.40
C THR A 72 -2.05 6.34 15.97
N ILE A 73 -3.24 6.15 16.55
CA ILE A 73 -3.87 7.17 17.38
C ILE A 73 -2.92 7.42 18.55
N VAL A 74 -2.11 8.48 18.40
CA VAL A 74 -1.38 9.07 19.50
C VAL A 74 -2.46 9.57 20.45
N ARG A 75 -2.65 8.86 21.56
CA ARG A 75 -3.56 9.29 22.61
C ARG A 75 -3.00 10.61 23.12
N GLU A 76 -3.70 11.70 22.87
CA GLU A 76 -3.34 13.02 23.38
C GLU A 76 -3.33 13.02 24.92
N ASN A 77 -4.13 12.14 25.53
CA ASN A 77 -4.14 11.94 26.96
C ASN A 77 -3.02 11.01 27.45
N PRO A 78 -2.36 11.35 28.58
CA PRO A 78 -1.38 10.49 29.21
C PRO A 78 -1.99 9.13 29.56
N LYS A 79 -1.18 8.07 29.47
CA LYS A 79 -1.56 6.72 29.91
C LYS A 79 -1.82 6.74 31.41
N ILE A 80 -3.05 7.02 31.81
CA ILE A 80 -3.41 7.07 33.21
C ILE A 80 -3.48 5.67 33.81
N GLY A 81 -2.71 5.45 34.86
CA GLY A 81 -2.71 4.18 35.59
C GLY A 81 -4.05 3.97 36.32
N ARG A 82 -4.51 2.72 36.43
CA ARG A 82 -5.76 2.38 37.14
C ARG A 82 -5.82 2.94 38.58
N ASN A 83 -4.68 3.04 39.25
CA ASN A 83 -4.58 3.50 40.63
C ASN A 83 -4.34 5.02 40.77
N ASP A 84 -4.08 5.72 39.66
CA ASP A 84 -3.76 7.15 39.66
C ASP A 84 -4.98 8.01 39.98
N LEU A 85 -4.78 9.28 40.33
CA LEU A 85 -5.88 10.21 40.58
C LEU A 85 -6.63 10.51 39.28
N CYS A 86 -7.97 10.47 39.33
CA CYS A 86 -8.79 10.73 38.15
C CYS A 86 -8.56 12.15 37.60
N PRO A 87 -8.36 12.33 36.28
CA PRO A 87 -8.14 13.63 35.67
C PRO A 87 -9.43 14.47 35.64
N CYS A 88 -10.57 13.87 36.01
CA CYS A 88 -11.86 14.51 36.20
C CYS A 88 -11.94 15.39 37.47
N GLY A 89 -10.85 15.52 38.25
CA GLY A 89 -10.79 16.38 39.44
C GLY A 89 -11.54 15.86 40.67
N SER A 90 -12.07 14.63 40.63
CA SER A 90 -12.89 14.07 41.71
C SER A 90 -12.11 13.61 42.95
N GLY A 91 -10.77 13.71 42.96
CA GLY A 91 -9.90 13.24 44.07
C GLY A 91 -9.89 11.73 44.31
N LYS A 92 -10.59 10.95 43.47
CA LYS A 92 -10.70 9.48 43.56
C LYS A 92 -9.74 8.80 42.59
N LYS A 93 -9.30 7.57 42.91
CA LYS A 93 -8.51 6.74 42.00
C LYS A 93 -9.30 6.47 40.70
N TYR A 94 -8.62 6.49 39.54
CA TYR A 94 -9.22 6.35 38.21
C TYR A 94 -10.11 5.10 38.08
N LYS A 95 -9.65 3.95 38.62
CA LYS A 95 -10.43 2.69 38.70
C LYS A 95 -11.75 2.76 39.47
N LYS A 96 -11.94 3.77 40.33
CA LYS A 96 -13.14 3.95 41.16
C LYS A 96 -13.99 5.15 40.69
N CYS A 97 -13.59 5.83 39.61
CA CYS A 97 -14.22 7.04 39.11
C CYS A 97 -14.66 6.87 37.65
N CYS A 98 -13.83 7.26 36.67
CA CYS A 98 -14.16 7.18 35.24
C CYS A 98 -13.99 5.79 34.61
N MET A 99 -13.37 4.84 35.33
CA MET A 99 -13.16 3.46 34.86
C MET A 99 -13.99 2.45 35.68
N LYS A 100 -15.03 2.94 36.37
CA LYS A 100 -15.94 2.13 37.16
C LYS A 100 -17.01 1.51 36.27
#